data_AF-A0A5E6NC02-F1
#
_entry.id   AF-A0A5E6NC02-F1
#
_cell.length_a   1.000
_cell.length_b   1.000
_cell.length_c   1.000
_cell.angle_alpha   90.00
_cell.angle_beta   90.00
_cell.angle_gamma   90.00
#
_symmetry.space_group_name_H-M   'P 1'
#
loop_
_entity.id
_entity.type
_entity.pdbx_description
1 polymer ?
#
loop_
_entity_poly.entity_id
_entity_poly.type
_entity_poly.pdbx_seq_one_letter_code
_entity_poly.pdbx_strand_id
1 'polypeptide(L)'
;MNWGEIEQTLSNLYTSKTGASTYPPIMMFKILILQAWYALSDEALEKQIARDLMFRRFIDLSLSEAVPDHSTIWRFRQLLNTENLLEPLLEQINHHLEQNSIIFL
;
A
#
# COMPACT_ATOMS: atom_id res chain seq x y z
N MET A 1 12.45 -7.65 2.48
CA MET A 1 11.16 -8.06 3.07
C MET A 1 10.48 -9.02 2.10
N ASN A 2 9.97 -10.14 2.58
CA ASN A 2 9.24 -11.08 1.74
C ASN A 2 7.79 -10.59 1.61
N TRP A 3 7.39 -10.21 0.40
CA TRP A 3 6.04 -9.71 0.12
C TRP A 3 5.07 -10.81 -0.31
N GLY A 4 5.53 -12.05 -0.52
CA GLY A 4 4.74 -13.10 -1.18
C GLY A 4 3.42 -13.44 -0.48
N GLU A 5 3.42 -13.51 0.85
CA GLU A 5 2.20 -13.79 1.62
C GLU A 5 1.18 -12.64 1.54
N ILE A 6 1.67 -11.40 1.60
CA ILE A 6 0.86 -10.19 1.45
C ILE A 6 0.29 -10.12 0.03
N GLU A 7 1.13 -10.35 -0.99
CA GLU A 7 0.71 -10.38 -2.40
C GLU A 7 -0.37 -11.44 -2.64
N GLN A 8 -0.21 -12.64 -2.10
CA GLN A 8 -1.19 -13.71 -2.22
C GLN A 8 -2.53 -13.37 -1.55
N THR A 9 -2.48 -12.71 -0.39
CA THR A 9 -3.68 -12.24 0.31
C THR A 9 -4.40 -11.18 -0.51
N LEU A 10 -3.65 -10.20 -1.03
CA LEU A 10 -4.19 -9.12 -1.86
C LEU A 10 -4.69 -9.61 -3.22
N SER A 11 -4.07 -10.61 -3.85
CA SER A 11 -4.54 -11.14 -5.13
C SER A 11 -5.92 -11.79 -5.00
N ASN A 12 -6.14 -12.55 -3.93
CA ASN A 12 -7.41 -13.23 -3.66
C ASN A 12 -8.58 -12.24 -3.47
N LEU A 13 -8.28 -11.07 -2.90
CA LEU A 13 -9.23 -9.98 -2.74
C LEU A 13 -9.73 -9.41 -4.09
N TYR A 14 -8.82 -9.27 -5.07
CA TYR A 14 -9.17 -8.69 -6.36
C TYR A 14 -9.84 -9.69 -7.31
N THR A 15 -9.33 -10.92 -7.39
CA THR A 15 -9.91 -11.97 -8.26
C THR A 15 -11.38 -12.27 -7.93
N SER A 16 -11.79 -12.06 -6.68
CA SER A 16 -13.16 -12.37 -6.21
C SER A 16 -14.17 -11.23 -6.36
N LYS A 17 -13.74 -9.95 -6.44
CA LYS A 17 -14.65 -8.81 -6.23
C LYS A 17 -14.53 -7.64 -7.20
N THR A 18 -13.42 -7.49 -7.91
CA THR A 18 -13.21 -6.31 -8.77
C THR A 18 -12.57 -6.71 -10.10
N GLY A 19 -13.09 -6.18 -11.22
CA GLY A 19 -12.41 -6.28 -12.51
C GLY A 19 -10.99 -5.71 -12.42
N ALA A 20 -10.15 -5.96 -13.45
CA ALA A 20 -8.73 -5.61 -13.44
C ALA A 20 -8.48 -4.20 -12.87
N SER A 21 -7.83 -4.14 -11.70
CA SER A 21 -7.51 -2.87 -11.06
C SER A 21 -6.49 -2.10 -11.88
N THR A 22 -6.64 -0.78 -11.96
CA THR A 22 -5.69 0.10 -12.65
C THR A 22 -4.28 0.02 -12.05
N TYR A 23 -4.16 -0.30 -10.75
CA TYR A 23 -2.89 -0.39 -10.05
C TYR A 23 -2.72 -1.77 -9.38
N PRO A 24 -1.49 -2.32 -9.33
CA PRO A 24 -1.22 -3.54 -8.58
C PRO A 24 -1.63 -3.41 -7.10
N PRO A 25 -2.34 -4.40 -6.51
CA PRO A 25 -2.78 -4.33 -5.11
C PRO A 25 -1.62 -4.12 -4.13
N ILE A 26 -0.47 -4.75 -4.40
CA ILE A 26 0.73 -4.62 -3.58
C ILE A 26 1.30 -3.19 -3.60
N MET A 27 1.26 -2.52 -4.76
CA MET A 27 1.64 -1.10 -4.89
C MET A 27 0.73 -0.23 -4.01
N MET A 28 -0.58 -0.45 -4.10
CA MET A 28 -1.55 0.28 -3.28
C MET A 28 -1.36 0.04 -1.77
N PHE A 29 -1.00 -1.19 -1.37
CA PHE A 29 -0.70 -1.48 0.03
C PHE A 29 0.58 -0.79 0.51
N LYS A 30 1.64 -0.77 -0.30
CA LYS A 30 2.86 0.00 0.00
C LYS A 30 2.61 1.49 0.16
N ILE A 31 1.66 2.06 -0.59
CA ILE A 31 1.20 3.44 -0.41
C ILE A 31 0.63 3.64 1.00
N LEU A 32 -0.20 2.71 1.50
CA LEU A 32 -0.75 2.81 2.87
C LEU A 32 0.34 2.73 3.95
N ILE A 33 1.39 1.92 3.72
CA ILE A 33 2.55 1.86 4.63
C ILE A 33 3.27 3.21 4.69
N LEU A 34 3.58 3.81 3.53
CA LEU A 34 4.19 5.15 3.48
C LEU A 34 3.31 6.18 4.17
N GLN A 35 2.01 6.08 4.02
CA GLN A 35 1.10 6.99 4.71
C GLN A 35 1.21 6.88 6.23
N ALA A 36 1.24 5.66 6.76
CA ALA A 36 1.33 5.41 8.19
C ALA A 36 2.68 5.88 8.76
N TRP A 37 3.79 5.55 8.10
CA TRP A 37 5.14 5.93 8.56
C TRP A 37 5.40 7.43 8.54
N TYR A 38 4.81 8.17 7.58
CA TYR A 38 5.02 9.61 7.44
C TYR A 38 3.84 10.45 7.96
N ALA A 39 2.81 9.82 8.54
CA ALA A 39 1.60 10.46 9.05
C ALA A 39 0.93 11.42 8.04
N LEU A 40 0.82 11.00 6.77
CA LEU A 40 0.31 11.83 5.68
C LEU A 40 -1.21 11.66 5.48
N SER A 41 -1.90 12.72 5.06
CA SER A 41 -3.26 12.57 4.49
C SER A 41 -3.19 11.95 3.09
N ASP A 42 -4.32 11.45 2.56
CA ASP A 42 -4.37 10.87 1.21
C ASP A 42 -3.91 11.90 0.15
N GLU A 43 -4.31 13.18 0.26
CA GLU A 43 -3.86 14.26 -0.63
C GLU A 43 -2.37 14.61 -0.48
N ALA A 44 -1.86 14.61 0.75
CA ALA A 44 -0.45 14.90 1.01
C ALA A 44 0.43 13.78 0.46
N LEU A 45 -0.02 12.53 0.60
CA LEU A 45 0.63 11.35 0.07
C LEU A 45 0.66 11.33 -1.47
N GLU A 46 -0.46 11.64 -2.12
CA GLU A 46 -0.54 11.81 -3.58
C GLU A 46 0.52 12.83 -4.05
N LYS A 47 0.56 14.02 -3.43
CA LYS A 47 1.53 15.07 -3.75
C LYS A 47 2.97 14.64 -3.48
N GLN A 48 3.22 13.87 -2.42
CA GLN A 48 4.55 13.39 -2.07
C GLN A 48 5.05 12.36 -3.11
N ILE A 49 4.23 11.37 -3.47
CA ILE A 49 4.57 10.37 -4.51
C ILE A 49 4.83 11.07 -5.86
N ALA A 50 4.10 12.12 -6.18
CA ALA A 50 4.31 12.88 -7.41
C ALA A 50 5.70 13.53 -7.48
N ARG A 51 6.29 13.92 -6.33
CA ARG A 51 7.51 14.74 -6.25
C ARG A 51 8.76 13.98 -5.80
N ASP A 52 8.60 12.91 -5.04
CA ASP A 52 9.70 12.21 -4.37
C ASP A 52 9.98 10.86 -5.04
N LEU A 53 11.17 10.77 -5.63
CA LEU A 53 11.63 9.56 -6.32
C LEU A 53 11.82 8.37 -5.36
N MET A 54 12.10 8.61 -4.08
CA MET A 54 12.24 7.55 -3.10
C MET A 54 10.89 6.92 -2.76
N PHE A 55 9.83 7.74 -2.69
CA PHE A 55 8.46 7.25 -2.53
C PHE A 55 8.05 6.40 -3.74
N ARG A 56 8.26 6.92 -4.96
CA ARG A 56 7.99 6.16 -6.20
C ARG A 56 8.73 4.84 -6.26
N ARG A 57 10.03 4.86 -5.93
CA ARG A 57 10.86 3.66 -5.91
C ARG A 57 10.37 2.64 -4.88
N PHE A 58 9.93 3.09 -3.71
CA PHE A 58 9.43 2.17 -2.68
C PHE A 58 8.17 1.41 -3.13
N ILE A 59 7.25 2.10 -3.82
CA ILE A 59 5.98 1.53 -4.30
C ILE A 59 6.09 0.87 -5.70
N ASP A 60 7.30 0.79 -6.28
CA ASP A 60 7.56 0.30 -7.63
C ASP A 60 6.79 1.05 -8.74
N LEU A 61 6.58 2.36 -8.58
CA LEU A 61 5.94 3.22 -9.59
C LEU A 61 7.00 3.85 -10.50
N SER A 62 6.90 3.63 -11.80
CA SER A 62 7.82 4.23 -12.77
C SER A 62 7.61 5.75 -12.92
N LEU A 63 8.57 6.43 -13.55
CA LEU A 63 8.46 7.87 -13.82
C LEU A 63 7.34 8.21 -14.82
N SER A 64 7.05 7.30 -15.74
CA SER A 64 6.05 7.47 -16.80
C SER A 64 4.63 7.14 -16.35
N GLU A 65 4.47 6.38 -15.26
CA GLU A 65 3.15 6.01 -14.75
C GLU A 65 2.50 7.15 -13.95
N ALA A 66 1.17 7.20 -14.01
CA ALA A 66 0.37 8.14 -13.24
C ALA A 66 0.37 7.75 -11.75
N VAL A 67 0.34 8.77 -10.90
CA VAL A 67 0.20 8.57 -9.45
C VAL A 67 -1.27 8.25 -9.14
N PRO A 68 -1.56 7.25 -8.29
CA PRO A 68 -2.92 7.03 -7.79
C PRO A 68 -3.41 8.29 -7.07
N ASP A 69 -4.57 8.81 -7.48
CA ASP A 69 -5.17 9.96 -6.80
C ASP A 69 -5.63 9.59 -5.38
N HIS A 70 -5.81 10.61 -4.53
CA HIS A 70 -6.28 10.45 -3.16
C HIS A 70 -7.58 9.63 -3.06
N SER A 71 -8.49 9.76 -4.04
CA SER A 71 -9.75 9.00 -4.06
C SER A 71 -9.53 7.50 -4.27
N THR A 72 -8.54 7.13 -5.08
CA THR A 72 -8.12 5.76 -5.35
C THR A 72 -7.48 5.14 -4.11
N ILE A 73 -6.62 5.90 -3.44
CA ILE A 73 -5.98 5.50 -2.17
C ILE A 73 -7.06 5.26 -1.09
N TRP A 74 -8.00 6.19 -0.95
CA TRP A 74 -9.11 6.08 0.00
C TRP A 74 -9.97 4.84 -0.26
N ARG A 75 -10.39 4.61 -1.52
CA ARG A 75 -11.21 3.44 -1.89
C ARG A 75 -10.50 2.13 -1.58
N PHE A 76 -9.20 2.05 -1.85
CA PHE A 76 -8.41 0.87 -1.53
C PHE A 76 -8.36 0.58 -0.03
N ARG A 77 -8.14 1.61 0.79
CA ARG A 77 -8.19 1.47 2.26
C ARG A 77 -9.56 1.01 2.74
N GLN A 78 -10.65 1.58 2.20
CA GLN A 78 -12.01 1.17 2.56
C GLN A 78 -12.30 -0.27 2.18
N LEU A 79 -11.79 -0.73 1.03
CA LEU A 79 -11.89 -2.14 0.64
C LEU A 79 -11.21 -3.04 1.68
N LEU A 80 -9.96 -2.76 2.06
CA LEU A 80 -9.25 -3.55 3.07
C LEU A 80 -9.96 -3.54 4.43
N ASN A 81 -10.51 -2.40 4.85
CA ASN A 81 -11.28 -2.30 6.08
C ASN A 81 -12.58 -3.13 6.03
N THR A 82 -13.31 -3.06 4.92
CA THR A 82 -14.56 -3.80 4.74
C THR A 82 -14.33 -5.31 4.81
N GLU A 83 -13.17 -5.76 4.37
CA GLU A 83 -12.76 -7.16 4.37
C GLU A 83 -12.02 -7.56 5.65
N ASN A 84 -11.85 -6.65 6.61
CA ASN A 84 -11.09 -6.84 7.84
C ASN A 84 -9.63 -7.31 7.59
N LEU A 85 -9.01 -6.81 6.51
CA LEU A 85 -7.66 -7.18 6.09
C LEU A 85 -6.61 -6.13 6.45
N LEU A 86 -6.99 -4.86 6.66
CA LEU A 86 -6.02 -3.78 6.85
C LEU A 86 -5.12 -4.01 8.06
N GLU A 87 -5.71 -4.24 9.23
CA GLU A 87 -4.99 -4.44 10.49
C GLU A 87 -4.10 -5.70 10.47
N PRO A 88 -4.60 -6.90 10.09
CA PRO A 88 -3.75 -8.08 9.97
C PRO A 88 -2.55 -7.92 9.02
N LEU A 89 -2.74 -7.21 7.90
CA LEU A 89 -1.65 -6.97 6.95
C LEU A 89 -0.61 -6.00 7.52
N LEU A 90 -1.02 -4.98 8.29
CA LEU A 90 -0.09 -4.06 8.95
C LEU A 90 0.67 -4.76 10.09
N GLU A 91 0.01 -5.62 10.87
CA GLU A 91 0.67 -6.44 11.89
C GLU A 91 1.74 -7.36 11.29
N GLN A 92 1.47 -7.96 10.12
CA GLN A 92 2.47 -8.76 9.40
C GLN A 92 3.69 -7.93 9.01
N ILE A 93 3.50 -6.67 8.60
CA ILE A 93 4.61 -5.75 8.31
C ILE A 93 5.41 -5.49 9.58
N ASN A 94 4.74 -5.16 10.68
CA ASN A 94 5.40 -4.90 11.95
C ASN A 94 6.23 -6.12 12.40
N HIS A 95 5.67 -7.32 12.32
CA HIS A 95 6.39 -8.54 12.66
C HIS A 95 7.63 -8.76 11.79
N HIS A 96 7.53 -8.53 10.48
CA HIS A 96 8.68 -8.58 9.59
C HIS A 96 9.76 -7.55 9.95
N LEU A 97 9.37 -6.35 10.37
CA LEU A 97 10.33 -5.31 10.76
C LEU A 97 11.01 -5.66 12.10
N GLU A 98 10.24 -6.15 13.08
CA GLU A 98 10.74 -6.57 14.40
C GLU A 98 11.81 -7.66 14.29
N GLN A 99 11.57 -8.67 13.42
CA GLN A 99 12.54 -9.73 13.14
C GLN A 99 13.87 -9.18 12.57
N ASN A 100 13.83 -7.99 11.95
CA ASN A 100 15.00 -7.29 11.42
C ASN A 100 15.52 -6.18 12.36
N SER A 101 15.10 -6.17 13.63
CA SER A 101 15.47 -5.17 14.67
C SER A 101 15.05 -3.73 14.36
N ILE A 102 13.99 -3.55 13.57
CA ILE A 102 13.40 -2.24 13.25
C ILE A 102 11.98 -2.25 13.80
N ILE A 103 11.64 -1.38 14.74
CA ILE A 103 10.25 -1.23 15.23
C ILE A 103 9.67 0.04 14.63
N PHE A 104 8.58 -0.10 13.87
CA PHE A 104 7.70 1.00 13.52
C PHE A 104 6.25 0.50 13.57
N LEU A 105 5.36 1.36 14.08
CA LEU A 105 3.90 1.25 14.23
C LEU A 105 3.42 0.51 15.48
#